data_AF-A0A8J7W900-F1
#
_entry.id   AF-A0A8J7W900-F1
#
_cell.length_a   1.000
_cell.length_b   1.000
_cell.length_c   1.000
_cell.angle_alpha   90.00
_cell.angle_beta   90.00
_cell.angle_gamma   90.00
#
_symmetry.space_group_name_H-M   'P 1'
#
loop_
_entity.id
_entity.type
_entity.pdbx_description
1 polymer ?
#
loop_
_entity_poly.entity_id
_entity_poly.type
_entity_poly.pdbx_seq_one_letter_code
_entity_poly.pdbx_strand_id
1 'polypeptide(L)'
;MAAIVAMACLATGVLAEGPQDRATSFATCTGRWSAVMEHEWLMGRDGSEAEMRRATFVTLLEAAMPDPAVDAPDLLHLRIAAKHALAHLLQQADLGTDPATARRARAMARNQLAPCRTLLLG
;
A
#
# COMPACT_ATOMS: atom_id res chain seq x y z
N MET A 1 -47.57 -33.02 -3.43
CA MET A 1 -46.60 -33.28 -4.51
C MET A 1 -45.57 -32.16 -4.52
N ALA A 2 -44.34 -32.53 -4.15
CA ALA A 2 -43.03 -31.84 -4.23
C ALA A 2 -42.95 -30.30 -4.28
N ALA A 3 -42.43 -29.71 -3.20
CA ALA A 3 -41.83 -28.37 -3.20
C ALA A 3 -40.38 -28.48 -3.71
N ILE A 4 -40.05 -27.74 -4.77
CA ILE A 4 -38.69 -27.64 -5.31
C ILE A 4 -37.96 -26.53 -4.54
N VAL A 5 -37.00 -26.92 -3.69
CA VAL A 5 -36.06 -25.99 -3.06
C VAL A 5 -34.91 -25.77 -4.03
N ALA A 6 -34.83 -24.58 -4.63
CA ALA A 6 -33.68 -24.16 -5.42
C ALA A 6 -32.54 -23.76 -4.46
N MET A 7 -31.55 -24.63 -4.34
CA MET A 7 -30.32 -24.35 -3.59
C MET A 7 -29.41 -23.46 -4.46
N ALA A 8 -29.40 -22.16 -4.18
CA ALA A 8 -28.46 -21.22 -4.80
C ALA A 8 -27.08 -21.40 -4.18
N CYS A 9 -26.13 -21.95 -4.94
CA CYS A 9 -24.71 -21.87 -4.62
C CYS A 9 -24.28 -20.41 -4.68
N LEU A 10 -24.13 -19.76 -3.53
CA LEU A 10 -23.35 -18.53 -3.40
C LEU A 10 -21.88 -18.92 -3.60
N ALA A 11 -21.39 -18.86 -4.84
CA ALA A 11 -19.97 -18.89 -5.11
C ALA A 11 -19.37 -17.58 -4.59
N THR A 12 -18.86 -17.58 -3.36
CA THR A 12 -17.88 -16.58 -2.92
C THR A 12 -16.60 -16.81 -3.72
N GLY A 13 -16.55 -16.26 -4.93
CA GLY A 13 -15.33 -16.18 -5.72
C GLY A 13 -14.37 -15.22 -5.05
N VAL A 14 -13.48 -15.73 -4.20
CA VAL A 14 -12.19 -15.08 -3.99
C VAL A 14 -11.47 -15.19 -5.33
N LEU A 15 -11.48 -14.12 -6.11
CA LEU A 15 -10.62 -14.04 -7.28
C LEU A 15 -9.18 -14.19 -6.78
N ALA A 16 -8.48 -15.20 -7.27
CA ALA A 16 -7.06 -15.33 -7.00
C ALA A 16 -6.38 -14.06 -7.53
N GLU A 17 -5.66 -13.35 -6.65
CA GLU A 17 -4.95 -12.12 -6.99
C GLU A 17 -3.87 -12.44 -8.03
N GLY A 18 -4.01 -11.84 -9.22
CA GLY A 18 -3.12 -12.12 -10.35
C GLY A 18 -1.70 -11.58 -10.12
N PRO A 19 -0.72 -11.96 -10.96
CA PRO A 19 0.64 -11.42 -10.87
C PRO A 19 0.70 -9.90 -10.86
N GLN A 20 -0.09 -9.23 -11.73
CA GLN A 20 -0.17 -7.77 -11.81
C GLN A 20 -0.76 -7.14 -10.54
N ASP A 21 -1.81 -7.71 -9.97
CA ASP A 21 -2.46 -7.19 -8.76
C ASP A 21 -1.48 -7.24 -7.57
N ARG A 22 -0.77 -8.36 -7.43
CA ARG A 22 0.27 -8.52 -6.41
C ARG A 22 1.41 -7.53 -6.60
N ALA A 23 1.89 -7.38 -7.83
CA ALA A 23 2.95 -6.42 -8.15
C ALA A 23 2.50 -4.97 -7.90
N THR A 24 1.23 -4.66 -8.17
CA THR A 24 0.58 -3.37 -7.85
C THR A 24 0.58 -3.10 -6.35
N SER A 25 0.23 -4.10 -5.54
CA SER A 25 0.27 -4.02 -4.08
C SER A 25 1.70 -3.77 -3.58
N PHE A 26 2.69 -4.47 -4.10
CA PHE A 26 4.11 -4.27 -3.75
C PHE A 26 4.61 -2.88 -4.16
N ALA A 27 4.36 -2.46 -5.40
CA ALA A 27 4.71 -1.14 -5.92
C ALA A 27 4.11 0.00 -5.06
N THR A 28 2.82 -0.11 -4.75
CA THR A 28 2.12 0.86 -3.87
C THR A 28 2.78 0.93 -2.50
N CYS A 29 3.09 -0.23 -1.90
CA CYS A 29 3.71 -0.28 -0.58
C CYS A 29 5.17 0.18 -0.57
N THR A 30 5.94 -0.07 -1.63
CA THR A 30 7.28 0.53 -1.81
C THR A 30 7.19 2.05 -1.82
N GLY A 31 6.23 2.63 -2.55
CA GLY A 31 6.01 4.07 -2.60
C GLY A 31 5.66 4.65 -1.22
N ARG A 32 4.69 4.04 -0.53
CA ARG A 32 4.26 4.46 0.81
C ARG A 32 5.40 4.39 1.84
N TRP A 33 6.14 3.30 1.91
CA TRP A 33 7.26 3.19 2.85
C TRP A 33 8.43 4.13 2.51
N SER A 34 8.62 4.46 1.23
CA SER A 34 9.56 5.53 0.84
C SER A 34 9.14 6.90 1.38
N ALA A 35 7.84 7.21 1.37
CA ALA A 35 7.32 8.45 1.95
C ALA A 35 7.50 8.50 3.48
N VAL A 36 7.27 7.39 4.18
CA VAL A 36 7.50 7.32 5.63
C VAL A 36 8.98 7.53 5.93
N MET A 37 9.88 6.81 5.27
CA MET A 37 11.33 6.91 5.47
C MET A 37 11.82 8.36 5.32
N GLU A 38 11.44 9.02 4.22
CA GLU A 38 11.83 10.42 3.98
C GLU A 38 11.21 11.39 5.00
N HIS A 39 9.98 11.13 5.44
CA HIS A 39 9.33 11.94 6.48
C HIS A 39 10.00 11.76 7.84
N GLU A 40 10.38 10.54 8.22
CA GLU A 40 11.15 10.30 9.45
C GLU A 40 12.45 11.09 9.46
N TRP A 41 13.22 11.04 8.36
CA TRP A 41 14.44 11.81 8.21
C TRP A 41 14.20 13.32 8.24
N LEU A 42 13.17 13.80 7.55
CA LEU A 42 12.77 15.22 7.57
C LEU A 42 12.48 15.72 8.99
N MET A 43 11.90 14.85 9.82
CA MET A 43 11.56 15.17 11.21
C MET A 43 12.71 14.90 12.19
N GLY A 44 13.90 14.56 11.71
CA GLY A 44 15.08 14.28 12.54
C GLY A 44 15.00 12.96 13.32
N ARG A 45 14.20 12.01 12.85
CA ARG A 45 14.05 10.64 13.41
C ARG A 45 14.88 9.65 12.58
N ASP A 46 15.15 8.46 13.14
CA ASP A 46 16.10 7.52 12.52
C ASP A 46 15.64 6.95 11.15
N GLY A 47 14.34 6.73 10.96
CA GLY A 47 13.77 6.18 9.72
C GLY A 47 14.12 4.71 9.41
N SER A 48 14.82 4.03 10.32
CA SER A 48 15.37 2.68 10.10
C SER A 48 14.31 1.60 9.88
N GLU A 49 13.19 1.66 10.62
CA GLU A 49 12.06 0.75 10.42
C GLU A 49 11.44 0.95 9.03
N ALA A 50 11.23 2.20 8.64
CA ALA A 50 10.67 2.54 7.34
C ALA A 50 11.60 2.14 6.18
N GLU A 51 12.90 2.29 6.36
CA GLU A 51 13.93 1.83 5.42
C GLU A 51 13.88 0.31 5.23
N MET A 52 13.85 -0.46 6.34
CA MET A 52 13.75 -1.92 6.30
C MET A 52 12.47 -2.39 5.61
N ARG A 53 11.32 -1.76 5.93
CA ARG A 53 10.03 -2.06 5.30
C ARG A 53 10.05 -1.74 3.81
N ARG A 54 10.59 -0.58 3.44
CA ARG A 54 10.78 -0.20 2.04
C ARG A 54 11.63 -1.23 1.31
N ALA A 55 12.77 -1.62 1.88
CA ALA A 55 13.67 -2.60 1.29
C ALA A 55 12.97 -3.95 1.06
N THR A 56 12.18 -4.41 2.04
CA THR A 56 11.39 -5.63 1.92
C THR A 56 10.45 -5.58 0.70
N PHE A 57 9.68 -4.50 0.55
CA PHE A 57 8.77 -4.36 -0.60
C PHE A 57 9.49 -4.15 -1.94
N VAL A 58 10.67 -3.51 -1.94
CA VAL A 58 11.53 -3.44 -3.14
C VAL A 58 11.92 -4.85 -3.59
N THR A 59 12.39 -5.70 -2.68
CA THR A 59 12.75 -7.08 -3.00
C THR A 59 11.56 -7.88 -3.54
N LEU A 60 10.38 -7.74 -2.93
CA LEU A 60 9.16 -8.41 -3.39
C LEU A 60 8.72 -7.94 -4.78
N LEU A 61 8.81 -6.64 -5.04
CA LEU A 61 8.51 -6.05 -6.34
C LEU A 61 9.48 -6.55 -7.41
N GLU A 62 10.79 -6.52 -7.14
CA GLU A 62 11.82 -7.00 -8.06
C GLU A 62 11.64 -8.48 -8.38
N ALA A 63 11.21 -9.30 -7.42
CA ALA A 63 10.89 -10.71 -7.65
C ALA A 63 9.64 -10.92 -8.53
N ALA A 64 8.69 -9.98 -8.54
CA ALA A 64 7.48 -10.06 -9.35
C ALA A 64 7.68 -9.56 -10.79
N MET A 65 8.63 -8.65 -11.03
CA MET A 65 8.87 -8.02 -12.34
C MET A 65 9.17 -8.96 -13.52
N PRO A 66 9.80 -10.14 -13.36
CA PRO A 66 10.05 -11.04 -14.48
C PRO A 66 8.80 -11.70 -15.09
N ASP A 67 7.64 -11.63 -14.42
CA ASP A 67 6.41 -12.21 -14.93
C ASP A 67 5.92 -11.45 -16.18
N PRO A 68 5.68 -12.12 -17.33
CA PRO A 68 5.26 -11.45 -18.56
C PRO A 68 3.89 -10.79 -18.48
N ALA A 69 3.07 -11.10 -17.46
CA ALA A 69 1.79 -10.44 -17.22
C ALA A 69 1.92 -9.11 -16.45
N VAL A 70 3.14 -8.71 -16.06
CA VAL A 70 3.40 -7.50 -15.27
C VAL A 70 3.75 -6.29 -16.14
N ASP A 71 3.04 -5.18 -15.95
CA ASP A 71 3.30 -3.90 -16.61
C ASP A 71 4.24 -3.02 -15.78
N ALA A 72 5.56 -3.12 -16.02
CA ALA A 72 6.56 -2.41 -15.24
C ALA A 72 6.46 -0.87 -15.28
N PRO A 73 6.19 -0.20 -16.43
CA PRO A 73 5.90 1.23 -16.47
C PRO A 73 4.76 1.65 -15.53
N ASP A 74 3.67 0.90 -15.49
CA ASP A 74 2.55 1.18 -14.58
C ASP A 74 2.96 1.06 -13.11
N LEU A 75 3.75 0.04 -12.76
CA LEU A 75 4.28 -0.12 -11.40
C LEU A 75 5.17 1.05 -10.96
N LEU A 76 5.97 1.63 -11.86
CA LEU A 76 6.76 2.82 -11.54
C LEU A 76 5.85 4.03 -11.28
N HIS A 77 4.82 4.22 -12.10
CA HIS A 77 3.84 5.28 -11.90
C HIS A 77 3.15 5.15 -10.53
N LEU A 78 2.69 3.94 -10.20
CA LEU A 78 2.04 3.64 -8.93
C LEU A 78 2.93 3.93 -7.72
N ARG A 79 4.22 3.57 -7.78
CA ARG A 79 5.20 3.88 -6.73
C ARG A 79 5.30 5.38 -6.47
N ILE A 80 5.44 6.16 -7.54
CA ILE A 80 5.58 7.61 -7.47
C ILE A 80 4.30 8.24 -6.91
N ALA A 81 3.14 7.88 -7.47
CA ALA A 81 1.85 8.39 -7.03
C ALA A 81 1.57 8.07 -5.55
N ALA A 82 1.78 6.82 -5.13
CA ALA A 82 1.56 6.40 -3.75
C ALA A 82 2.51 7.10 -2.76
N LYS A 83 3.77 7.31 -3.16
CA LYS A 83 4.74 8.08 -2.37
C LYS A 83 4.28 9.51 -2.16
N HIS A 84 3.94 10.22 -3.24
CA HIS A 84 3.51 11.62 -3.15
C HIS A 84 2.23 11.78 -2.35
N ALA A 85 1.25 10.90 -2.55
CA ALA A 85 -0.01 10.93 -1.82
C ALA A 85 0.20 10.77 -0.30
N LEU A 86 1.03 9.81 0.13
CA LEU A 86 1.29 9.61 1.55
C LEU A 86 2.18 10.71 2.13
N ALA A 87 3.19 11.17 1.40
CA ALA A 87 4.05 12.28 1.82
C ALA A 87 3.23 13.55 2.09
N HIS A 88 2.26 13.85 1.24
CA HIS A 88 1.35 14.98 1.43
C HIS A 88 0.56 14.86 2.75
N LEU A 89 0.02 13.68 3.05
CA LEU A 89 -0.72 13.44 4.30
C LEU A 89 0.20 13.56 5.53
N LEU A 90 1.42 13.04 5.46
CA LEU A 90 2.40 13.12 6.56
C LEU A 90 2.82 14.57 6.83
N GLN A 91 3.05 15.36 5.79
CA GLN A 91 3.34 16.79 5.92
C GLN A 91 2.15 17.56 6.51
N GLN A 92 0.93 17.33 6.04
CA GLN A 92 -0.27 17.94 6.61
C GLN A 92 -0.48 17.56 8.08
N ALA A 93 -0.15 16.32 8.43
CA ALA A 93 -0.26 15.81 9.78
C ALA A 93 0.67 16.53 10.77
N ASP A 94 1.92 16.77 10.39
CA ASP A 94 2.96 17.22 11.33
C ASP A 94 3.39 18.68 11.15
N LEU A 95 3.18 19.25 9.97
CA LEU A 95 3.56 20.63 9.62
C LEU A 95 2.35 21.54 9.37
N GLY A 96 1.13 20.99 9.37
CA GLY A 96 -0.09 21.76 9.18
C GLY A 96 -0.46 22.63 10.39
N THR A 97 -1.12 23.76 10.14
CA THR A 97 -1.52 24.72 11.18
C THR A 97 -2.91 24.45 11.77
N ASP A 98 -3.83 23.86 11.00
CA ASP A 98 -5.17 23.49 11.47
C ASP A 98 -5.16 22.11 12.18
N PRO A 99 -5.46 22.06 13.49
CA PRO A 99 -5.47 20.81 14.24
C PRO A 99 -6.50 19.79 13.73
N ALA A 100 -7.63 20.22 13.19
CA ALA A 100 -8.66 19.31 12.69
C ALA A 100 -8.20 18.61 11.41
N THR A 101 -7.61 19.36 10.49
CA THR A 101 -7.00 18.80 9.27
C THR A 101 -5.82 17.90 9.59
N ALA A 102 -4.93 18.30 10.50
CA ALA A 102 -3.81 17.45 10.94
C ALA A 102 -4.27 16.08 11.48
N ARG A 103 -5.31 16.06 12.34
CA ARG A 103 -5.88 14.80 12.85
C ARG A 103 -6.44 13.90 11.75
N ARG A 104 -7.14 14.48 10.78
CA ARG A 104 -7.69 13.73 9.63
C ARG A 104 -6.57 13.17 8.75
N ALA A 105 -5.56 13.99 8.45
CA ALA A 105 -4.41 13.58 7.65
C ALA A 105 -3.66 12.40 8.31
N ARG A 106 -3.43 12.45 9.63
CA ARG A 106 -2.87 11.31 10.39
C ARG A 106 -3.71 10.05 10.28
N ALA A 107 -5.03 10.16 10.41
CA ALA A 107 -5.92 9.01 10.28
C ALA A 107 -5.85 8.40 8.88
N MET A 108 -5.87 9.24 7.84
CA MET A 108 -5.75 8.81 6.44
C MET A 108 -4.39 8.16 6.15
N ALA A 109 -3.30 8.75 6.62
CA ALA A 109 -1.96 8.18 6.46
C ALA A 109 -1.86 6.78 7.09
N ARG A 110 -2.41 6.59 8.30
CA ARG A 110 -2.49 5.27 8.95
C ARG A 110 -3.32 4.28 8.14
N ASN A 111 -4.47 4.70 7.61
CA ASN A 111 -5.32 3.84 6.78
C ASN A 111 -4.61 3.42 5.48
N GLN A 112 -3.84 4.31 4.85
CA GLN A 112 -3.06 3.97 3.67
C GLN A 112 -1.90 3.00 3.98
N LEU A 113 -1.28 3.09 5.16
CA LEU A 113 -0.21 2.17 5.55
C LEU A 113 -0.72 0.81 6.05
N ALA A 114 -1.96 0.73 6.53
CA ALA A 114 -2.48 -0.50 7.14
C ALA A 114 -2.39 -1.74 6.22
N PRO A 115 -2.80 -1.69 4.93
CA PRO A 115 -2.65 -2.83 4.02
C PRO A 115 -1.20 -3.27 3.83
N CYS A 116 -0.26 -2.32 3.82
CA CYS A 116 1.16 -2.62 3.68
C CYS A 116 1.77 -3.28 4.91
N ARG A 117 1.17 -3.08 6.09
CA ARG A 117 1.57 -3.78 7.32
C ARG A 117 1.03 -5.19 7.34
N THR A 118 -0.22 -5.40 6.90
CA THR A 118 -0.86 -6.72 6.88
C THR A 118 -0.27 -7.65 5.83
N LEU A 119 0.13 -7.12 4.66
CA LEU A 119 0.74 -7.91 3.58
C LEU A 119 2.03 -8.65 3.99
N LEU A 120 2.75 -8.17 5.00
CA LEU A 120 3.96 -8.81 5.50
C LEU A 120 3.69 -9.89 6.56
N LEU A 121 2.43 -10.06 7.00
CA LEU A 121 2.06 -10.98 8.08
C LEU A 121 1.53 -12.33 7.61
N GLY A 122 1.16 -12.47 6.33
CA GLY A 122 0.61 -13.70 5.76
C GLY A 122 -0.84 -13.94 6.15
#